data_AF-A0A8H8MVZ4-F1
#
_entry.id   AF-A0A8H8MVZ4-F1
#
_cell.length_a   1.000
_cell.length_b   1.000
_cell.length_c   1.000
_cell.angle_alpha   90.00
_cell.angle_beta   90.00
_cell.angle_gamma   90.00
#
_symmetry.space_group_name_H-M   'P 1'
#
loop_
_entity.id
_entity.type
_entity.pdbx_description
1 polymer ?
#
loop_
_entity_poly.entity_id
_entity_poly.type
_entity_poly.pdbx_seq_one_letter_code
_entity_poly.pdbx_strand_id
1 'polypeptide(L)' 'MNRGPLILTIDEAEANQPPPSADEDEIVTKLRNKLSNLLSELRKGAEGVNR' A
#
# COMPACT_ATOMS: atom_id res chain seq x y z
N MET A 1 1.20 0.23 -24.43
CA MET A 1 1.14 0.56 -22.99
C MET A 1 0.46 1.91 -22.85
N ASN A 2 -0.85 1.91 -22.55
CA ASN A 2 -1.66 3.09 -22.20
C ASN A 2 -2.24 2.83 -20.81
N ARG A 3 -1.45 3.00 -19.76
CA ARG A 3 -1.97 2.93 -18.40
C ARG A 3 -2.06 4.37 -17.89
N GLY A 4 -3.27 4.90 -17.90
CA GLY A 4 -3.57 6.16 -17.22
C GLY A 4 -3.33 6.03 -15.71
N PRO A 5 -3.41 7.15 -14.97
CA PRO A 5 -3.21 7.13 -13.52
C PRO A 5 -4.21 6.16 -12.86
N LEU A 6 -3.70 5.28 -12.01
CA LEU A 6 -4.52 4.40 -11.19
C LEU A 6 -4.94 5.22 -9.96
N ILE A 7 -6.22 5.57 -9.87
CA ILE A 7 -6.80 6.16 -8.66
C ILE A 7 -7.35 4.99 -7.85
N LEU A 8 -6.74 4.70 -6.69
CA LEU A 8 -7.23 3.69 -5.74
C LEU A 8 -7.54 4.37 -4.41
N THR A 9 -8.59 3.90 -3.75
CA THR A 9 -8.81 4.14 -2.33
C THR A 9 -7.78 3.38 -1.49
N ILE A 10 -7.60 3.77 -0.22
CA ILE A 10 -6.65 3.10 0.68
C ILE A 10 -7.02 1.61 0.85
N ASP A 11 -8.31 1.30 1.00
CA ASP A 11 -8.78 -0.08 1.12
C ASP A 11 -8.48 -0.92 -0.13
N GLU A 12 -8.67 -0.35 -1.32
CA GLU A 12 -8.34 -1.02 -2.57
C GLU A 12 -6.82 -1.22 -2.72
N ALA A 13 -6.01 -0.26 -2.29
CA ALA A 13 -4.56 -0.37 -2.33
C ALA A 13 -4.05 -1.47 -1.38
N GLU A 14 -4.62 -1.57 -0.17
CA GLU A 14 -4.32 -2.63 0.80
C GLU A 14 -4.74 -4.01 0.27
N ALA A 15 -5.93 -4.14 -0.33
CA ALA A 15 -6.43 -5.40 -0.89
C ALA A 15 -5.61 -5.90 -2.10
N ASN A 16 -4.96 -5.00 -2.83
CA ASN A 16 -4.08 -5.34 -3.95
C ASN A 16 -2.64 -5.66 -3.53
N GLN A 17 -2.31 -5.55 -2.24
CA GLN A 17 -0.99 -5.92 -1.77
C GLN A 17 -0.86 -7.46 -1.80
N PRO A 18 0.08 -8.03 -2.57
CA PRO A 18 0.22 -9.49 -2.62
C PRO A 18 0.53 -10.04 -1.22
N PRO A 19 0.35 -11.33 -0.93
CA PRO A 19 0.94 -11.91 0.27
C PRO A 19 2.48 -11.96 0.17
N PRO A 20 3.22 -11.91 1.29
CA PRO A 20 4.65 -12.19 1.28
C PRO A 20 4.91 -13.64 0.83
N SER A 21 5.93 -13.85 0.00
CA SER A 21 6.37 -15.17 -0.46
C SER A 21 7.50 -15.70 0.41
N ALA A 22 7.64 -17.02 0.54
CA ALA A 22 8.70 -17.64 1.33
C ALA A 22 10.10 -17.46 0.71
N ASP A 23 10.15 -17.26 -0.62
CA ASP A 23 11.33 -17.02 -1.45
C ASP A 23 11.45 -15.54 -1.87
N GLU A 24 10.75 -14.63 -1.19
CA GLU A 24 10.77 -13.20 -1.50
C GLU A 24 12.15 -12.58 -1.22
N ASP A 25 12.74 -11.94 -2.24
CA ASP A 25 13.98 -11.18 -2.09
C ASP A 25 13.87 -10.13 -0.98
N GLU A 26 14.94 -9.96 -0.19
CA GLU A 26 14.94 -9.02 0.95
C GLU A 26 14.53 -7.59 0.55
N ILE A 27 14.90 -7.15 -0.67
CA ILE A 27 14.54 -5.83 -1.18
C ILE A 27 13.03 -5.71 -1.41
N VAL A 28 12.39 -6.77 -1.89
CA VAL A 28 10.95 -6.81 -2.16
C VAL A 28 10.20 -6.83 -0.82
N THR A 29 10.66 -7.61 0.15
CA THR A 29 10.14 -7.59 1.54
C THR A 29 10.22 -6.19 2.15
N LYS A 30 11.35 -5.49 2.00
CA LYS A 30 11.52 -4.11 2.49
C LYS A 30 10.55 -3.15 1.81
N LEU A 31 10.35 -3.27 0.49
CA LEU A 31 9.43 -2.40 -0.26
C LEU A 31 7.97 -2.65 0.13
N ARG A 32 7.57 -3.92 0.27
CA ARG A 32 6.25 -4.33 0.77
C ARG A 32 5.96 -3.73 2.14
N ASN A 33 6.90 -3.83 3.07
CA ASN A 33 6.74 -3.29 4.42
C ASN A 33 6.65 -1.76 4.39
N LYS A 34 7.45 -1.08 3.56
CA LYS A 34 7.35 0.38 3.38
C LYS A 34 5.99 0.81 2.83
N LEU A 35 5.46 0.08 1.85
CA LEU A 35 4.15 0.36 1.28
C LEU A 35 3.03 0.20 2.32
N SER A 36 3.04 -0.89 3.07
CA SER A 36 2.06 -1.15 4.14
C SER A 36 2.10 -0.07 5.22
N ASN A 37 3.29 0.34 5.65
CA ASN A 37 3.46 1.43 6.61
C ASN A 37 2.93 2.76 6.07
N LEU A 38 3.24 3.09 4.81
CA LEU A 38 2.75 4.31 4.18
C LEU A 38 1.21 4.34 4.13
N LEU A 39 0.57 3.26 3.67
CA LEU A 39 -0.89 3.17 3.61
C LEU A 39 -1.53 3.30 4.99
N SER A 40 -0.92 2.67 6.00
CA SER A 40 -1.36 2.78 7.40
C SER A 40 -1.27 4.21 7.93
N GLU A 41 -0.19 4.92 7.66
CA GLU A 41 -0.02 6.32 8.09
C GLU A 41 -0.98 7.27 7.34
N LEU A 42 -1.21 7.04 6.05
CA LEU A 42 -2.22 7.78 5.28
C LEU A 42 -3.62 7.57 5.84
N ARG A 43 -3.96 6.34 6.24
CA ARG A 43 -5.25 6.02 6.86
C ARG A 43 -5.45 6.78 8.17
N LYS A 44 -4.46 6.73 9.06
CA LYS A 44 -4.48 7.50 10.32
C LYS A 44 -4.62 9.01 10.08
N GLY A 45 -3.89 9.54 9.09
CA GLY A 45 -3.95 10.95 8.71
C GLY A 45 -5.30 11.37 8.14
N ALA A 46 -5.98 10.48 7.41
CA ALA A 46 -7.31 10.72 6.86
C ALA A 46 -8.42 10.63 7.91
N GLU A 47 -8.36 9.64 8.81
CA GLU A 47 -9.35 9.44 9.89
C GLU A 47 -9.31 10.56 10.95
N GLY A 48 -8.20 11.31 11.05
CA GLY A 48 -8.05 12.48 11.91
C GLY A 48 -8.64 13.79 11.37
N VAL A 49 -9.08 13.84 10.11
CA VAL A 49 -9.75 15.00 9.51
C VAL A 49 -11.27 14.83 9.64
N ASN A 50 -11.75 14.64 10.88
CA ASN A 50 -13.16 14.81 11.17
C ASN A 50 -13.41 16.30 11.42
N ARG A 51 -14.13 16.93 10.49
CA ARG A 51 -14.67 18.30 10.62
C ARG A 51 -15.79 18.37 11.64
#